data_AF-A0A942BJL4-F1
#
_entry.id   AF-A0A942BJL4-F1
#
_cell.length_a   1.000
_cell.length_b   1.000
_cell.length_c   1.000
_cell.angle_alpha   90.00
_cell.angle_beta   90.00
_cell.angle_gamma   90.00
#
_symmetry.space_group_name_H-M   'P 1'
#
loop_
_entity.id
_entity.type
_entity.pdbx_description
1 polymer ?
#
loop_
_entity_poly.entity_id
_entity_poly.type
_entity_poly.pdbx_seq_one_letter_code
_entity_poly.pdbx_strand_id
1 'polypeptide(L)'
;MLNLLAQAERTFWNAPSGSGELKLKVALCFLIGFALMVGVLFVPARGRKFIVAAVTFVAGLFYMMFWLWPQPFKGMKGDQTVPRDFVESVGFYVKDAQGVVADFTNILTAFLLGLGAYSIIRIHGQRIVKQSKDWSYSLVLLVSMVIMSVVGYVNFVQTKIGDTTGKLQEKANWTNVQKLNDVLFDGVLQQMESAMFSIIAFYILSAAYRAFRIRSVEATILLGSAFIMMFSLLGLVQSSVDGLIAGNGTGFITNFTLKEIAFWIQQNIQTPALRGIDFGVGISLLAMGLRLWLSLDKGGQNA
;
A
#
# COMPACT_ATOMS: atom_id res chain seq x y z
N MET A 1 -10.86 -35.46 -16.72
CA MET A 1 -12.05 -34.66 -16.36
C MET A 1 -11.96 -34.31 -14.87
N LEU A 2 -11.30 -33.22 -14.53
CA LEU A 2 -11.22 -32.71 -13.15
C LEU A 2 -11.18 -31.19 -13.23
N ASN A 3 -12.25 -30.62 -13.81
CA ASN A 3 -12.59 -29.21 -13.66
C ASN A 3 -13.37 -29.09 -12.35
N LEU A 4 -12.68 -29.22 -11.22
CA LEU A 4 -13.14 -28.62 -9.98
C LEU A 4 -12.70 -27.16 -10.04
N LEU A 5 -13.46 -26.37 -10.81
CA LEU A 5 -13.50 -24.92 -10.64
C LEU A 5 -13.64 -24.68 -9.14
N ALA A 6 -12.67 -23.99 -8.57
CA ALA A 6 -12.72 -23.47 -7.21
C ALA A 6 -14.10 -22.85 -7.00
N GLN A 7 -14.99 -23.57 -6.28
CA GLN A 7 -16.24 -23.00 -5.85
C GLN A 7 -15.85 -21.85 -4.94
N ALA A 8 -16.03 -20.62 -5.41
CA ALA A 8 -15.99 -19.46 -4.55
C ALA A 8 -16.93 -19.75 -3.38
N GLU A 9 -16.38 -19.74 -2.17
CA GLU A 9 -17.15 -19.86 -0.93
C GLU A 9 -18.32 -18.87 -1.05
N ARG A 10 -19.57 -19.35 -0.91
CA ARG A 10 -20.73 -18.48 -1.11
C ARG A 10 -20.76 -17.49 0.04
N THR A 11 -20.36 -16.25 -0.24
CA THR A 11 -20.38 -15.18 0.73
C THR A 11 -21.40 -14.11 0.36
N PHE A 12 -21.59 -13.10 1.21
CA PHE A 12 -22.60 -12.07 0.97
C PHE A 12 -22.34 -11.35 -0.37
N TRP A 13 -21.07 -11.08 -0.66
CA TRP A 13 -20.65 -10.30 -1.83
C TRP A 13 -20.48 -11.11 -3.12
N ASN A 14 -20.28 -12.43 -3.02
CA ASN A 14 -19.98 -13.28 -4.17
C ASN A 14 -21.15 -14.21 -4.53
N ALA A 15 -21.27 -14.53 -5.81
CA ALA A 15 -22.22 -15.52 -6.30
C ALA A 15 -21.62 -16.24 -7.52
N PRO A 16 -22.03 -17.50 -7.81
CA PRO A 16 -21.53 -18.25 -8.95
C PRO A 16 -21.71 -17.48 -10.26
N SER A 17 -20.71 -17.57 -11.14
CA SER A 17 -20.73 -16.92 -12.45
C SER A 17 -21.93 -17.41 -13.29
N GLY A 18 -22.61 -16.48 -13.95
CA GLY A 18 -23.79 -16.79 -14.77
C GLY A 18 -25.10 -17.04 -14.00
N SER A 19 -25.08 -17.06 -12.66
CA SER A 19 -26.31 -17.19 -11.86
C SER A 19 -27.22 -15.96 -11.97
N GLY A 20 -28.53 -16.16 -11.84
CA GLY A 20 -29.50 -15.06 -11.75
C GLY A 20 -29.29 -14.18 -10.51
N GLU A 21 -28.79 -14.79 -9.43
CA GLU A 21 -28.43 -14.09 -8.18
C GLU A 21 -27.30 -13.09 -8.40
N LEU A 22 -26.24 -13.45 -9.12
CA LEU A 22 -25.15 -12.51 -9.44
C LEU A 22 -25.66 -11.33 -10.26
N LYS A 23 -26.47 -11.59 -11.29
CA LYS A 23 -27.05 -10.53 -12.14
C LYS A 23 -27.94 -9.58 -11.31
N LEU A 24 -28.72 -10.12 -10.38
CA LEU A 24 -29.55 -9.33 -9.48
C LEU A 24 -28.69 -8.48 -8.52
N LYS A 25 -27.68 -9.07 -7.88
CA LYS A 25 -26.75 -8.34 -6.99
C LYS A 25 -26.06 -7.20 -7.74
N VAL A 26 -25.58 -7.44 -8.96
CA VAL A 26 -24.95 -6.41 -9.81
C VAL A 26 -25.94 -5.30 -10.16
N ALA A 27 -27.16 -5.63 -10.60
CA ALA A 27 -28.18 -4.64 -10.94
C ALA A 27 -28.56 -3.79 -9.72
N LEU A 28 -28.72 -4.42 -8.55
CA LEU A 28 -29.03 -3.74 -7.30
C LEU A 28 -27.89 -2.80 -6.88
N CYS A 29 -26.64 -3.27 -6.90
CA CYS A 29 -25.47 -2.43 -6.60
C CYS A 29 -25.36 -1.24 -7.55
N PHE A 30 -25.63 -1.43 -8.85
CA PHE A 30 -25.62 -0.35 -9.82
C PHE A 30 -26.72 0.69 -9.53
N LEU A 31 -27.95 0.25 -9.25
CA LEU A 31 -29.06 1.14 -8.92
C LEU A 31 -28.81 1.91 -7.62
N ILE A 32 -28.31 1.25 -6.58
CA ILE A 32 -27.93 1.92 -5.32
C ILE A 32 -26.81 2.93 -5.56
N GLY A 33 -25.75 2.53 -6.29
CA GLY A 33 -24.64 3.42 -6.63
C GLY A 33 -25.08 4.65 -7.40
N PHE A 34 -25.95 4.48 -8.39
CA PHE A 34 -26.53 5.58 -9.16
C PHE A 34 -27.41 6.48 -8.29
N ALA A 35 -28.28 5.90 -7.45
CA ALA A 35 -29.12 6.65 -6.53
C ALA A 35 -28.28 7.45 -5.52
N LEU A 36 -27.20 6.88 -4.99
CA LEU A 36 -26.26 7.59 -4.10
C LEU A 36 -25.56 8.74 -4.83
N MET A 37 -25.08 8.51 -6.06
CA MET A 37 -24.43 9.55 -6.87
C MET A 37 -25.39 10.72 -7.14
N VAL A 38 -26.61 10.42 -7.59
CA VAL A 38 -27.66 11.41 -7.81
C VAL A 38 -28.01 12.13 -6.50
N GLY A 39 -28.13 11.37 -5.41
CA GLY A 39 -28.35 11.90 -4.07
C GLY A 39 -27.29 12.95 -3.68
N VAL A 40 -26.01 12.65 -3.91
CA VAL A 40 -24.88 13.56 -3.64
C VAL A 40 -24.94 14.84 -4.49
N LEU A 41 -25.38 14.76 -5.75
CA LEU A 41 -25.52 15.93 -6.63
C LEU A 41 -26.55 16.94 -6.12
N PHE A 42 -27.63 16.46 -5.50
CA PHE A 42 -28.69 17.32 -4.96
C PHE A 42 -28.43 17.83 -3.53
N VAL A 43 -27.26 17.53 -2.94
CA VAL A 43 -26.95 17.93 -1.56
C VAL A 43 -26.67 19.43 -1.47
N PRO A 44 -27.38 20.17 -0.58
CA PRO A 44 -27.10 21.58 -0.30
C PRO A 44 -25.67 21.78 0.19
N ALA A 45 -25.07 22.93 -0.13
CA ALA A 45 -23.67 23.23 0.21
C ALA A 45 -23.30 23.04 1.70
N ARG A 46 -24.27 23.22 2.61
CA ARG A 46 -24.09 23.00 4.06
C ARG A 46 -23.95 21.52 4.42
N GLY A 47 -24.66 20.62 3.74
CA GLY A 47 -24.66 19.18 4.00
C GLY A 47 -23.42 18.46 3.49
N ARG A 48 -22.73 19.01 2.49
CA ARG A 48 -21.53 18.39 1.88
C ARG A 48 -20.41 18.14 2.90
N LYS A 49 -20.20 19.03 3.86
CA LYS A 49 -19.21 18.85 4.94
C LYS A 49 -19.53 17.65 5.82
N PHE A 50 -20.82 17.45 6.11
CA PHE A 50 -21.28 16.32 6.90
C PHE A 50 -21.11 15.00 6.14
N ILE A 51 -21.30 15.01 4.82
CA ILE A 51 -21.05 13.84 3.97
C ILE A 51 -19.56 13.46 4.00
N VAL A 52 -18.65 14.43 3.84
CA VAL A 52 -17.21 14.15 3.98
C VAL A 52 -16.92 13.52 5.32
N ALA A 53 -17.43 14.09 6.41
CA ALA A 53 -17.20 13.58 7.76
C ALA A 53 -17.78 12.17 7.93
N ALA A 54 -19.01 11.92 7.48
CA ALA A 54 -19.69 10.64 7.62
C ALA A 54 -19.00 9.54 6.80
N VAL A 55 -18.69 9.79 5.53
CA VAL A 55 -18.00 8.81 4.66
C VAL A 55 -16.61 8.51 5.20
N THR A 56 -15.87 9.55 5.59
CA THR A 56 -14.54 9.39 6.18
C THR A 56 -14.59 8.61 7.51
N PHE A 57 -15.58 8.88 8.36
CA PHE A 57 -15.78 8.15 9.61
C PHE A 57 -16.11 6.68 9.35
N VAL A 58 -17.01 6.37 8.41
CA VAL A 58 -17.38 4.99 8.06
C VAL A 58 -16.18 4.22 7.48
N ALA A 59 -15.41 4.85 6.58
CA ALA A 59 -14.19 4.24 6.03
C ALA A 59 -13.15 3.96 7.13
N GLY A 60 -12.95 4.91 8.05
CA GLY A 60 -12.08 4.73 9.20
C GLY A 60 -12.56 3.63 10.15
N LEU A 61 -13.86 3.61 10.45
CA LEU A 61 -14.48 2.58 11.28
C LEU A 61 -14.28 1.19 10.66
N PHE A 62 -14.44 1.05 9.35
CA PHE A 62 -14.17 -0.22 8.65
C PHE A 62 -12.73 -0.69 8.83
N TYR A 63 -11.75 0.20 8.62
CA TYR A 63 -10.33 -0.14 8.82
C TYR A 63 -10.02 -0.55 10.27
N MET A 64 -10.61 0.17 11.24
CA MET A 64 -10.46 -0.16 12.65
C MET A 64 -11.07 -1.51 13.00
N MET A 65 -12.29 -1.79 12.50
CA MET A 65 -12.90 -3.10 12.68
C MET A 65 -12.07 -4.20 12.04
N PHE A 66 -11.50 -3.98 10.86
CA PHE A 66 -10.67 -4.99 10.20
C PHE A 66 -9.46 -5.42 11.05
N TRP A 67 -8.79 -4.46 11.71
CA TRP A 67 -7.57 -4.73 12.46
C TRP A 67 -7.78 -5.05 13.94
N LEU A 68 -8.79 -4.46 14.59
CA LEU A 68 -9.03 -4.63 16.03
C LEU A 68 -10.09 -5.68 16.34
N TRP A 69 -11.00 -5.98 15.40
CA TRP A 69 -12.07 -6.92 15.67
C TRP A 69 -11.54 -8.36 15.77
N PRO A 70 -11.91 -9.12 16.82
CA PRO A 70 -11.43 -10.47 17.00
C PRO A 70 -11.89 -11.38 15.86
N GLN A 71 -10.95 -12.15 15.32
CA GLN A 71 -11.21 -13.15 14.30
C GLN A 71 -11.37 -14.52 14.95
N PRO A 72 -12.31 -15.37 14.51
CA PRO A 72 -12.46 -16.72 15.06
C PRO A 72 -11.18 -17.54 14.79
N PHE A 73 -10.66 -18.20 15.81
CA PHE A 73 -9.50 -19.09 15.70
C PHE A 73 -9.84 -20.29 14.81
N LYS A 74 -9.15 -20.43 13.67
CA LYS A 74 -9.32 -21.57 12.73
C LYS A 74 -9.03 -22.95 13.35
N GLY A 75 -8.34 -23.01 14.49
CA GLY A 75 -7.84 -24.26 15.09
C GLY A 75 -8.83 -25.01 16.00
N MET A 76 -10.03 -24.49 16.28
CA MET A 76 -10.90 -25.09 17.32
C MET A 76 -12.24 -25.64 16.86
N LYS A 77 -12.59 -25.59 15.56
CA LYS A 77 -13.86 -26.14 15.06
C LYS A 77 -13.70 -26.63 13.63
N GLY A 78 -13.77 -27.95 13.44
CA GLY A 78 -13.92 -28.55 12.12
C GLY A 78 -15.17 -28.02 11.42
N ASP A 79 -15.03 -27.70 10.15
CA ASP A 79 -16.11 -27.62 9.14
C ASP A 79 -17.38 -26.82 9.51
N GLN A 80 -17.25 -25.75 10.29
CA GLN A 80 -18.36 -24.80 10.52
C GLN A 80 -18.01 -23.44 9.91
N THR A 81 -18.51 -23.22 8.69
CA THR A 81 -18.46 -21.95 7.93
C THR A 81 -19.48 -20.91 8.43
N VAL A 82 -20.19 -21.18 9.53
CA VAL A 82 -21.29 -20.34 10.02
C VAL A 82 -20.94 -19.73 11.39
N PRO A 83 -20.92 -18.39 11.53
CA PRO A 83 -20.66 -17.71 12.80
C PRO A 83 -21.78 -17.98 13.82
N ARG A 84 -21.42 -18.25 15.08
CA ARG A 84 -22.39 -18.64 16.13
C ARG A 84 -22.80 -17.47 17.03
N ASP A 85 -21.90 -16.51 17.23
CA ASP A 85 -22.11 -15.33 18.08
C ASP A 85 -22.05 -14.02 17.29
N PHE A 86 -22.62 -12.93 17.85
CA PHE A 86 -22.57 -11.59 17.25
C PHE A 86 -21.14 -11.16 16.90
N VAL A 87 -20.19 -11.47 17.78
CA VAL A 87 -18.77 -11.13 17.60
C VAL A 87 -18.16 -11.89 16.42
N GLU A 88 -18.42 -13.19 16.29
CA GLU A 88 -17.93 -13.99 15.16
C GLU A 88 -18.59 -13.54 13.85
N SER A 89 -19.86 -13.15 13.89
CA SER A 89 -20.62 -12.71 12.71
C SER A 89 -20.07 -11.42 12.12
N VAL A 90 -19.85 -10.40 12.96
CA VAL A 90 -19.24 -9.13 12.51
C VAL A 90 -17.84 -9.38 11.94
N GLY A 91 -17.02 -10.21 12.60
CA GLY A 91 -15.68 -10.55 12.15
C GLY A 91 -15.67 -11.24 10.78
N PHE A 92 -16.62 -12.16 10.55
CA PHE A 92 -16.82 -12.83 9.28
C PHE A 92 -17.18 -11.84 8.17
N TYR A 93 -18.17 -10.96 8.37
CA TYR A 93 -18.60 -10.00 7.36
C TYR A 93 -17.54 -8.95 7.03
N VAL A 94 -16.80 -8.45 8.04
CA VAL A 94 -15.71 -7.50 7.83
C VAL A 94 -14.58 -8.12 7.00
N LYS A 95 -14.25 -9.39 7.27
CA LYS A 95 -13.23 -10.13 6.51
C LYS A 95 -13.68 -10.45 5.09
N ASP A 96 -14.94 -10.83 4.91
CA ASP A 96 -15.54 -11.07 3.59
C ASP A 96 -15.57 -9.77 2.75
N ALA A 97 -15.91 -8.64 3.37
CA ALA A 97 -15.88 -7.32 2.73
C ALA A 97 -14.46 -6.88 2.32
N GLN A 98 -13.41 -7.36 2.98
CA GLN A 98 -12.02 -7.01 2.64
C GLN A 98 -11.70 -7.32 1.17
N GLY A 99 -12.15 -8.46 0.64
CA GLY A 99 -11.89 -8.85 -0.74
C GLY A 99 -12.48 -7.85 -1.74
N VAL A 100 -13.74 -7.48 -1.54
CA VAL A 100 -14.43 -6.49 -2.38
C VAL A 100 -13.79 -5.11 -2.28
N VAL A 101 -13.43 -4.68 -1.07
CA VAL A 101 -12.74 -3.40 -0.86
C VAL A 101 -11.37 -3.40 -1.54
N ALA A 102 -10.63 -4.51 -1.49
CA ALA A 102 -9.35 -4.66 -2.17
C ALA A 102 -9.50 -4.58 -3.69
N ASP A 103 -10.48 -5.26 -4.28
CA ASP A 103 -10.75 -5.20 -5.71
C ASP A 103 -11.13 -3.79 -6.16
N PHE A 104 -11.99 -3.10 -5.40
CA PHE A 104 -12.32 -1.70 -5.66
C PHE A 104 -11.08 -0.79 -5.55
N THR A 105 -10.23 -1.02 -4.55
CA THR A 105 -8.98 -0.27 -4.35
C THR A 105 -8.01 -0.50 -5.50
N ASN A 106 -7.92 -1.72 -6.04
CA ASN A 106 -7.08 -2.05 -7.19
C ASN A 106 -7.56 -1.32 -8.45
N ILE A 107 -8.87 -1.31 -8.70
CA ILE A 107 -9.48 -0.55 -9.80
C ILE A 107 -9.20 0.94 -9.64
N LEU A 108 -9.44 1.50 -8.45
CA LEU A 108 -9.18 2.90 -8.14
C LEU A 108 -7.69 3.24 -8.36
N THR A 109 -6.79 2.37 -7.90
CA THR A 109 -5.33 2.56 -8.05
C THR A 109 -4.94 2.61 -9.52
N ALA A 110 -5.52 1.76 -10.38
CA ALA A 110 -5.27 1.81 -11.81
C ALA A 110 -5.69 3.16 -12.43
N PHE A 111 -6.84 3.71 -12.05
CA PHE A 111 -7.26 5.05 -12.48
C PHE A 111 -6.36 6.16 -11.92
N LEU A 112 -5.96 6.05 -10.65
CA LEU A 112 -5.06 7.02 -10.01
C LEU A 112 -3.68 7.05 -10.67
N LEU A 113 -3.14 5.90 -11.08
CA LEU A 113 -1.89 5.84 -11.85
C LEU A 113 -2.02 6.58 -13.17
N GLY A 114 -3.14 6.40 -13.89
CA GLY A 114 -3.43 7.15 -15.11
C GLY A 114 -3.57 8.66 -14.90
N LEU A 115 -4.27 9.08 -13.85
CA LEU A 115 -4.38 10.49 -13.47
C LEU A 115 -3.04 11.09 -13.06
N GLY A 116 -2.18 10.33 -12.38
CA GLY A 116 -0.82 10.72 -12.03
C GLY A 116 0.02 10.98 -13.27
N ALA A 117 0.03 10.05 -14.23
CA ALA A 117 0.71 10.22 -15.51
C ALA A 117 0.17 11.44 -16.28
N TYR A 118 -1.16 11.59 -16.37
CA TYR A 118 -1.78 12.74 -17.02
C TYR A 118 -1.40 14.07 -16.36
N SER A 119 -1.39 14.13 -15.03
CA SER A 119 -1.02 15.33 -14.27
C SER A 119 0.40 15.78 -14.61
N ILE A 120 1.35 14.84 -14.61
CA ILE A 120 2.76 15.10 -14.96
C ILE A 120 2.85 15.64 -16.40
N ILE A 121 2.23 14.94 -17.36
CA ILE A 121 2.24 15.34 -18.77
C ILE A 121 1.62 16.72 -18.95
N ARG A 122 0.49 17.00 -18.30
CA ARG A 122 -0.19 18.30 -18.40
C ARG A 122 0.67 19.43 -17.84
N ILE A 123 1.21 19.28 -16.63
CA ILE A 123 1.96 20.33 -15.94
C ILE A 123 3.29 20.60 -16.67
N HIS A 124 4.07 19.55 -16.93
CA HIS A 124 5.38 19.69 -17.57
C HIS A 124 5.27 19.99 -19.07
N GLY A 125 4.23 19.49 -19.74
CA GLY A 125 3.94 19.81 -21.14
C GLY A 125 3.58 21.29 -21.32
N GLN A 126 2.71 21.84 -20.46
CA GLN A 126 2.43 23.28 -20.46
C GLN A 126 3.68 24.12 -20.18
N ARG A 127 4.57 23.62 -19.32
CA ARG A 127 5.85 24.29 -19.01
C ARG A 127 6.76 24.43 -20.22
N ILE A 128 6.84 23.37 -21.04
CA ILE A 128 7.62 23.34 -22.29
C ILE A 128 7.00 24.29 -23.33
N VAL A 129 5.68 24.21 -23.54
CA VAL A 129 4.98 25.06 -24.51
C VAL A 129 5.12 26.53 -24.16
N LYS A 130 5.01 26.89 -22.87
CA LYS A 130 5.16 28.27 -22.39
C LYS A 130 6.61 28.71 -22.22
N GLN A 131 7.59 27.84 -22.50
CA GLN A 131 9.03 28.08 -22.27
C GLN A 131 9.33 28.72 -20.91
N SER A 132 8.67 28.25 -19.85
CA SER A 132 8.88 28.87 -18.54
C SER A 132 10.31 28.61 -18.05
N LYS A 133 10.69 29.28 -16.95
CA LYS A 133 11.94 28.96 -16.24
C LYS A 133 12.06 27.44 -16.02
N ASP A 134 13.23 26.90 -16.29
CA ASP A 134 13.58 25.48 -16.09
C ASP A 134 12.79 24.47 -16.97
N TRP A 135 12.31 24.91 -18.14
CA TRP A 135 11.56 24.04 -19.07
C TRP A 135 12.38 22.86 -19.60
N SER A 136 13.71 23.01 -19.73
CA SER A 136 14.60 21.94 -20.22
C SER A 136 14.56 20.71 -19.31
N TYR A 137 14.53 20.88 -17.99
CA TYR A 137 14.37 19.77 -17.04
C TYR A 137 13.01 19.08 -17.18
N SER A 138 11.98 19.83 -17.56
CA SER A 138 10.65 19.27 -17.82
C SER A 138 10.63 18.46 -19.11
N LEU A 139 11.40 18.85 -20.13
CA LEU A 139 11.60 18.04 -21.34
C LEU A 139 12.33 16.73 -21.00
N VAL A 140 13.43 16.81 -20.24
CA VAL A 140 14.19 15.61 -19.82
C VAL A 140 13.28 14.63 -19.07
N LEU A 141 12.45 15.12 -18.16
CA LEU A 141 11.50 14.29 -17.40
C LEU A 141 10.46 13.61 -18.31
N LEU A 142 9.87 14.33 -19.26
CA LEU A 142 8.86 13.73 -20.14
C LEU A 142 9.48 12.73 -21.13
N VAL A 143 10.67 13.02 -21.64
CA VAL A 143 11.41 12.10 -22.51
C VAL A 143 11.81 10.84 -21.74
N SER A 144 12.35 10.97 -20.53
CA SER A 144 12.75 9.81 -19.72
C SER A 144 11.53 8.96 -19.30
N MET A 145 10.39 9.59 -18.99
CA MET A 145 9.13 8.90 -18.74
C MET A 145 8.69 8.05 -19.93
N VAL A 146 8.73 8.60 -21.15
CA VAL A 146 8.36 7.87 -22.37
C VAL A 146 9.33 6.73 -22.65
N ILE A 147 10.65 6.98 -22.57
CA ILE A 147 11.68 5.95 -22.79
C ILE A 147 11.50 4.80 -21.79
N MET A 148 11.36 5.11 -20.51
CA MET A 148 11.17 4.10 -19.46
C MET A 148 9.89 3.30 -19.68
N SER A 149 8.78 3.97 -20.01
CA SER A 149 7.49 3.31 -20.25
C SER A 149 7.54 2.36 -21.44
N VAL A 150 8.16 2.78 -22.55
CA VAL A 150 8.31 1.95 -23.76
C VAL A 150 9.25 0.77 -23.49
N VAL A 151 10.43 1.01 -22.93
CA VAL A 151 11.41 -0.05 -22.64
C VAL A 151 10.84 -1.06 -21.63
N GLY A 152 10.21 -0.58 -20.56
CA GLY A 152 9.56 -1.42 -19.55
C GLY A 152 8.41 -2.24 -20.13
N TYR A 153 7.58 -1.65 -20.99
CA TYR A 153 6.49 -2.37 -21.66
C TYR A 153 7.01 -3.46 -22.61
N VAL A 154 8.02 -3.17 -23.44
CA VAL A 154 8.62 -4.17 -24.33
C VAL A 154 9.29 -5.28 -23.54
N ASN A 155 10.00 -4.95 -22.45
CA ASN A 155 10.56 -5.95 -21.54
C ASN A 155 9.47 -6.85 -20.94
N PHE A 156 8.36 -6.25 -20.47
CA PHE A 156 7.22 -6.99 -19.93
C PHE A 156 6.64 -7.96 -20.97
N VAL A 157 6.38 -7.51 -22.19
CA VAL A 157 5.84 -8.35 -23.26
C VAL A 157 6.80 -9.51 -23.56
N GLN A 158 8.10 -9.25 -23.68
CA GLN A 158 9.08 -10.30 -23.97
C GLN A 158 9.19 -11.33 -22.83
N THR A 159 9.22 -10.88 -21.58
CA THR A 159 9.49 -11.74 -20.42
C THR A 159 8.25 -12.47 -19.91
N LYS A 160 7.07 -11.85 -19.99
CA LYS A 160 5.83 -12.41 -19.43
C LYS A 160 4.90 -13.03 -20.47
N ILE A 161 4.97 -12.59 -21.72
CA ILE A 161 4.10 -13.08 -22.80
C ILE A 161 4.90 -13.92 -23.80
N GLY A 162 6.09 -13.45 -24.19
CA GLY A 162 6.91 -14.09 -25.23
C GLY A 162 7.75 -15.28 -24.75
N ASP A 163 8.14 -15.31 -23.47
CA ASP A 163 9.01 -16.35 -22.93
C ASP A 163 8.23 -17.52 -22.32
N THR A 164 7.87 -18.48 -23.15
CA THR A 164 7.18 -19.72 -22.70
C THR A 164 8.11 -20.67 -21.94
N THR A 165 9.44 -20.48 -22.00
CA THR A 165 10.44 -21.40 -21.43
C THR A 165 11.13 -20.84 -20.18
N GLY A 166 10.88 -19.57 -19.81
CA GLY A 166 11.50 -18.91 -18.67
C GLY A 166 12.99 -18.58 -18.85
N LYS A 167 13.53 -18.68 -20.06
CA LYS A 167 14.96 -18.51 -20.35
C LYS A 167 15.45 -17.07 -20.13
N LEU A 168 14.58 -16.08 -20.27
CA LEU A 168 14.88 -14.66 -20.08
C LEU A 168 14.95 -14.24 -18.61
N GLN A 169 14.62 -15.13 -17.67
CA GLN A 169 14.83 -14.90 -16.23
C GLN A 169 16.32 -14.94 -15.87
N GLU A 170 17.12 -15.69 -16.62
CA GLU A 170 18.57 -15.75 -16.40
C GLU A 170 19.27 -14.59 -17.12
N LYS A 171 20.12 -13.86 -16.37
CA LYS A 171 20.90 -12.71 -16.91
C LYS A 171 21.74 -13.07 -18.14
N ALA A 172 22.14 -14.34 -18.28
CA ALA A 172 22.94 -14.83 -19.39
C ALA A 172 22.23 -14.75 -20.76
N ASN A 173 20.90 -14.87 -20.78
CA ASN A 173 20.11 -14.91 -22.02
C ASN A 173 19.43 -13.56 -22.34
N TRP A 174 19.81 -12.49 -21.63
CA TRP A 174 19.20 -11.18 -21.80
C TRP A 174 19.45 -10.61 -23.19
N THR A 175 18.35 -10.21 -23.86
CA THR A 175 18.43 -9.44 -25.09
C THR A 175 18.79 -7.98 -24.78
N ASN A 176 19.03 -7.19 -25.82
CA ASN A 176 19.38 -5.78 -25.69
C ASN A 176 18.31 -4.97 -24.91
N VAL A 177 17.04 -5.37 -24.99
CA VAL A 177 15.95 -4.69 -24.27
C VAL A 177 16.03 -4.95 -22.76
N GLN A 178 16.32 -6.19 -22.32
CA GLN A 178 16.47 -6.51 -20.89
C GLN A 178 17.67 -5.78 -20.29
N LYS A 179 18.81 -5.74 -21.00
CA LYS A 179 19.99 -5.00 -20.55
C LYS A 179 19.72 -3.50 -20.45
N LEU A 180 19.00 -2.93 -21.44
CA LEU A 180 18.61 -1.53 -21.40
C LEU A 180 17.64 -1.25 -20.24
N ASN A 181 16.68 -2.15 -19.98
CA ASN A 181 15.77 -2.01 -18.85
C ASN A 181 16.50 -2.08 -17.51
N ASP A 182 17.45 -3.01 -17.32
CA ASP A 182 18.29 -3.12 -16.12
C ASP A 182 19.09 -1.83 -15.88
N VAL A 183 19.75 -1.29 -16.91
CA VAL A 183 20.48 -0.02 -16.80
C VAL A 183 19.56 1.16 -16.48
N LEU A 184 18.40 1.27 -17.12
CA LEU A 184 17.49 2.37 -16.88
C LEU A 184 16.80 2.26 -15.50
N PHE A 185 16.35 1.06 -15.13
CA PHE A 185 15.56 0.81 -13.94
C PHE A 185 16.45 0.67 -12.70
N ASP A 186 17.30 -0.35 -12.63
CA ASP A 186 18.18 -0.58 -11.48
C ASP A 186 19.38 0.38 -11.49
N GLY A 187 19.87 0.72 -12.68
CA GLY A 187 21.04 1.58 -12.87
C GLY A 187 20.76 3.07 -12.65
N VAL A 188 19.61 3.59 -13.09
CA VAL A 188 19.31 5.03 -13.01
C VAL A 188 18.17 5.30 -12.05
N LEU A 189 16.99 4.75 -12.29
CA LEU A 189 15.79 5.07 -11.49
C LEU A 189 15.98 4.70 -10.01
N GLN A 190 16.31 3.44 -9.72
CA GLN A 190 16.45 2.93 -8.35
C GLN A 190 17.57 3.64 -7.58
N GLN A 191 18.69 3.96 -8.26
CA GLN A 191 19.83 4.66 -7.64
C GLN A 191 19.51 6.13 -7.35
N MET A 192 18.81 6.81 -8.25
CA MET A 192 18.34 8.18 -8.02
C MET A 192 17.28 8.25 -6.91
N GLU A 193 16.37 7.28 -6.86
CA GLU A 193 15.41 7.15 -5.75
C GLU A 193 16.14 6.92 -4.42
N SER A 194 17.12 6.02 -4.38
CA SER A 194 17.95 5.79 -3.21
C SER A 194 18.70 7.06 -2.77
N ALA A 195 19.25 7.83 -3.70
CA ALA A 195 19.90 9.11 -3.41
C ALA A 195 18.92 10.12 -2.80
N MET A 196 17.71 10.23 -3.35
CA MET A 196 16.66 11.12 -2.83
C MET A 196 16.23 10.68 -1.41
N PHE A 197 15.98 9.39 -1.20
CA PHE A 197 15.66 8.84 0.12
C PHE A 197 16.82 9.01 1.11
N SER A 198 18.07 8.87 0.68
CA SER A 198 19.25 9.09 1.52
C SER A 198 19.34 10.55 1.98
N ILE A 199 19.06 11.50 1.11
CA ILE A 199 19.03 12.93 1.45
C ILE A 199 17.92 13.19 2.47
N ILE A 200 16.71 12.67 2.24
CA ILE A 200 15.58 12.79 3.18
C ILE A 200 15.91 12.14 4.52
N ALA A 201 16.47 10.94 4.52
CA ALA A 201 16.89 10.23 5.73
C ALA A 201 17.95 11.01 6.50
N PHE A 202 18.93 11.61 5.83
CA PHE A 202 19.92 12.48 6.45
C PHE A 202 19.27 13.72 7.09
N TYR A 203 18.31 14.37 6.41
CA TYR A 203 17.57 15.48 6.99
C TYR A 203 16.75 15.08 8.21
N ILE A 204 16.04 13.95 8.16
CA ILE A 204 15.28 13.42 9.28
C ILE A 204 16.22 13.09 10.44
N LEU A 205 17.33 12.40 10.18
CA LEU A 205 18.32 12.05 11.20
C LEU A 205 18.96 13.29 11.82
N SER A 206 19.31 14.30 11.02
CA SER A 206 19.88 15.56 11.50
C SER A 206 18.89 16.32 12.41
N ALA A 207 17.62 16.43 11.98
CA ALA A 207 16.57 17.05 12.77
C ALA A 207 16.28 16.26 14.06
N ALA A 208 16.19 14.93 13.95
CA ALA A 208 15.98 14.02 15.06
C ALA A 208 17.14 14.07 16.06
N TYR A 209 18.40 14.01 15.62
CA TYR A 209 19.57 14.15 16.49
C TYR A 209 19.56 15.49 17.24
N ARG A 210 19.22 16.59 16.55
CA ARG A 210 19.09 17.91 17.20
C ARG A 210 17.96 17.93 18.24
N ALA A 211 16.86 17.21 18.00
CA ALA A 211 15.74 17.07 18.93
C ALA A 211 16.02 16.09 20.08
N PHE A 212 16.83 15.04 19.83
CA PHE A 212 17.16 13.95 20.75
C PHE A 212 18.47 14.14 21.50
N ARG A 213 19.25 15.21 21.24
CA ARG A 213 20.50 15.49 21.95
C ARG A 213 20.23 15.71 23.45
N ILE A 214 20.21 14.57 24.14
CA ILE A 214 20.31 14.27 25.57
C ILE A 214 19.61 15.32 26.44
N ARG A 215 18.29 15.15 26.58
CA ARG A 215 17.49 15.82 27.62
C ARG A 215 16.67 14.87 28.50
N SER A 216 16.44 13.62 28.09
CA SER A 216 15.63 12.66 28.87
C SER A 216 16.13 11.22 28.79
N VAL A 217 15.78 10.43 29.81
CA VAL A 217 16.04 8.98 29.89
C VAL A 217 15.32 8.24 28.76
N GLU A 218 14.14 8.72 28.37
CA GLU A 218 13.32 8.17 27.28
C GLU A 218 14.06 8.20 25.93
N ALA A 219 14.77 9.29 25.63
CA ALA A 219 15.54 9.42 24.39
C ALA A 219 16.69 8.41 24.31
N THR A 220 17.33 8.09 25.44
CA THR A 220 18.39 7.09 25.53
C THR A 220 17.85 5.68 25.29
N ILE A 221 16.68 5.34 25.84
CA ILE A 221 16.02 4.05 25.61
C ILE A 221 15.64 3.90 24.13
N LEU A 222 15.11 4.97 23.52
CA LEU A 222 14.77 4.99 22.10
C LEU A 222 16.01 4.79 21.21
N LEU A 223 17.10 5.51 21.52
CA LEU A 223 18.37 5.39 20.79
C LEU A 223 18.97 3.99 20.92
N GLY A 224 18.96 3.42 22.13
CA GLY A 224 19.40 2.04 22.38
C GLY A 224 18.58 1.03 21.58
N SER A 225 17.25 1.18 21.59
CA SER A 225 16.33 0.34 20.82
C SER A 225 16.60 0.44 19.31
N ALA A 226 16.90 1.63 18.80
CA ALA A 226 17.25 1.84 17.41
C ALA A 226 18.57 1.16 17.02
N PHE A 227 19.60 1.20 17.87
CA PHE A 227 20.85 0.48 17.64
C PHE A 227 20.66 -1.04 17.63
N ILE A 228 19.85 -1.59 18.55
CA ILE A 228 19.50 -3.02 18.57
C ILE A 228 18.83 -3.42 17.26
N MET A 229 17.85 -2.63 16.80
CA MET A 229 17.17 -2.85 15.52
C MET A 229 18.14 -2.78 14.33
N MET A 230 19.06 -1.80 14.33
CA MET A 230 20.07 -1.66 13.27
C MET A 230 21.01 -2.87 13.23
N PHE A 231 21.47 -3.37 14.38
CA PHE A 231 22.32 -4.57 14.46
C PHE A 231 21.58 -5.85 14.08
N SER A 232 20.28 -5.95 14.36
CA SER A 232 19.48 -7.10 13.92
C SER A 232 19.39 -7.22 12.39
N LEU A 233 19.53 -6.11 11.65
CA LEU A 233 19.51 -6.14 10.18
C LEU A 233 20.87 -6.50 9.58
N LEU A 234 21.95 -6.45 10.37
CA LEU A 234 23.29 -6.86 9.94
C LEU A 234 23.44 -8.37 10.12
N GLY A 235 23.20 -9.13 9.03
CA GLY A 235 23.18 -10.60 9.07
C GLY A 235 24.43 -11.24 9.70
N LEU A 236 25.63 -10.66 9.52
CA LEU A 236 26.86 -11.15 10.15
C LEU A 236 26.88 -10.94 11.68
N VAL A 237 26.38 -9.79 12.14
CA VAL A 237 26.32 -9.47 13.58
C VAL A 237 25.26 -10.36 14.23
N GLN A 238 24.09 -10.46 13.59
CA GLN A 238 23.01 -11.32 14.02
C GLN A 238 23.48 -12.78 14.15
N SER A 239 24.09 -13.36 13.11
CA SER A 239 24.52 -14.77 13.14
C SER A 239 25.60 -15.05 14.19
N SER A 240 26.51 -14.10 14.40
CA SER A 240 27.61 -14.25 15.36
C SER A 240 27.12 -14.16 16.81
N VAL A 241 26.25 -13.19 17.11
CA VAL A 241 25.69 -12.99 18.45
C VAL A 241 24.67 -14.09 18.77
N ASP A 242 23.78 -14.40 17.83
CA ASP A 242 22.80 -15.47 18.02
C ASP A 242 23.48 -16.85 18.11
N GLY A 243 24.56 -17.08 17.36
CA GLY A 243 25.35 -18.31 17.43
C GLY A 243 26.07 -18.50 18.77
N LEU A 244 26.56 -17.40 19.37
CA LEU A 244 27.18 -17.43 20.70
C LEU A 244 26.17 -17.68 21.83
N ILE A 245 24.96 -17.11 21.70
CA ILE A 245 23.88 -17.24 22.68
C ILE A 245 23.18 -18.61 22.56
N ALA A 246 22.93 -19.08 21.34
CA ALA A 246 22.27 -20.36 21.09
C ALA A 246 23.18 -21.57 21.36
N GLY A 247 24.51 -21.41 21.27
CA GLY A 247 25.48 -22.48 21.53
C GLY A 247 25.66 -22.87 23.00
N ASN A 248 25.18 -22.07 23.96
CA ASN A 248 25.47 -22.22 25.39
C ASN A 248 24.24 -22.24 26.32
N GLY A 249 23.17 -22.95 25.92
CA GLY A 249 22.24 -23.57 26.87
C GLY A 249 20.79 -23.07 26.93
N THR A 250 19.93 -24.01 27.36
CA THR A 250 18.54 -23.95 27.89
C THR A 250 17.61 -22.80 27.48
N GLY A 251 16.37 -23.16 27.11
CA GLY A 251 15.37 -22.35 26.39
C GLY A 251 14.93 -20.98 26.94
N PHE A 252 15.50 -20.46 28.03
CA PHE A 252 15.31 -19.07 28.46
C PHE A 252 16.33 -18.11 27.81
N ILE A 253 17.59 -18.52 27.68
CA ILE A 253 18.67 -17.68 27.14
C ILE A 253 18.50 -17.49 25.62
N THR A 254 17.91 -18.48 24.95
CA THR A 254 17.56 -18.41 23.51
C THR A 254 16.54 -17.31 23.18
N ASN A 255 15.75 -16.85 24.16
CA ASN A 255 14.78 -15.76 23.98
C ASN A 255 15.44 -14.37 23.96
N PHE A 256 16.73 -14.26 24.35
CA PHE A 256 17.51 -13.02 24.29
C PHE A 256 18.42 -12.95 23.07
N THR A 257 18.15 -13.76 22.05
CA THR A 257 18.78 -13.59 20.73
C THR A 257 18.41 -12.23 20.15
N LEU A 258 19.31 -11.61 19.38
CA LEU A 258 19.06 -10.33 18.74
C LEU A 258 17.82 -10.40 17.84
N LYS A 259 17.61 -11.55 17.20
CA LYS A 259 16.44 -11.82 16.38
C LYS A 259 15.13 -11.75 17.16
N GLU A 260 15.04 -12.38 18.33
CA GLU A 260 13.80 -12.43 19.11
C GLU A 260 13.47 -11.06 19.70
N ILE A 261 14.47 -10.34 20.19
CA ILE A 261 14.30 -8.97 20.70
C ILE A 261 13.82 -8.03 19.59
N ALA A 262 14.47 -8.08 18.42
CA ALA A 262 14.06 -7.28 17.27
C ALA A 262 12.66 -7.66 16.78
N PHE A 263 12.33 -8.95 16.75
CA PHE A 263 10.99 -9.43 16.42
C PHE A 263 9.94 -8.90 17.41
N TRP A 264 10.22 -8.95 18.72
CA TRP A 264 9.33 -8.40 19.73
C TRP A 264 9.09 -6.90 19.56
N ILE A 265 10.15 -6.12 19.28
CA ILE A 265 10.04 -4.68 18.98
C ILE A 265 9.19 -4.47 17.72
N GLN A 266 9.43 -5.25 16.66
CA GLN A 266 8.70 -5.13 15.40
C GLN A 266 7.21 -5.44 15.56
N GLN A 267 6.86 -6.51 16.29
CA GLN A 267 5.47 -6.93 16.43
C GLN A 267 4.68 -6.07 17.43
N ASN A 268 5.29 -5.65 18.54
CA ASN A 268 4.57 -4.94 19.59
C ASN A 268 4.62 -3.41 19.45
N ILE A 269 5.71 -2.86 18.90
CA ILE A 269 5.89 -1.40 18.80
C ILE A 269 5.74 -0.93 17.35
N GLN A 270 6.51 -1.51 16.42
CA GLN A 270 6.54 -1.01 15.04
C GLN A 270 5.24 -1.29 14.28
N THR A 271 4.74 -2.52 14.33
CA THR A 271 3.57 -2.93 13.52
C THR A 271 2.30 -2.15 13.90
N PRO A 272 1.95 -1.97 15.20
CA PRO A 272 0.81 -1.14 15.57
C PRO A 272 1.01 0.33 15.21
N ALA A 273 2.24 0.86 15.34
CA ALA A 273 2.55 2.24 14.96
C ALA A 273 2.39 2.47 13.45
N LEU A 274 2.91 1.57 12.61
CA LEU A 274 2.74 1.62 11.15
C LEU A 274 1.27 1.57 10.76
N ARG A 275 0.47 0.68 11.37
CA ARG A 275 -0.98 0.62 11.13
C ARG A 275 -1.69 1.92 11.49
N GLY A 276 -1.27 2.59 12.56
CA GLY A 276 -1.79 3.89 12.97
C GLY A 276 -1.43 5.00 11.98
N ILE A 277 -0.21 4.98 11.42
CA ILE A 277 0.21 5.89 10.35
C ILE A 277 -0.60 5.64 9.08
N ASP A 278 -0.71 4.39 8.64
CA ASP A 278 -1.47 4.01 7.45
C ASP A 278 -2.94 4.42 7.57
N PHE A 279 -3.53 4.21 8.75
CA PHE A 279 -4.87 4.68 9.08
C PHE A 279 -5.00 6.19 8.96
N GLY A 280 -4.09 6.94 9.59
CA GLY A 280 -4.12 8.40 9.59
C GLY A 280 -3.93 9.00 8.19
N VAL A 281 -2.99 8.46 7.42
CA VAL A 281 -2.73 8.87 6.03
C VAL A 281 -3.92 8.52 5.14
N GLY A 282 -4.44 7.30 5.22
CA GLY A 282 -5.57 6.84 4.41
C GLY A 282 -6.83 7.68 4.61
N ILE A 283 -7.20 7.95 5.86
CA ILE A 283 -8.34 8.82 6.20
C ILE A 283 -8.14 10.25 5.70
N SER A 284 -6.92 10.79 5.88
CA SER A 284 -6.61 12.16 5.47
C SER A 284 -6.70 12.35 3.96
N LEU A 285 -6.16 11.39 3.19
CA LEU A 285 -6.25 11.40 1.72
C LEU A 285 -7.68 11.26 1.23
N LEU A 286 -8.47 10.37 1.85
CA LEU A 286 -9.88 10.19 1.51
C LEU A 286 -10.69 11.46 1.82
N ALA A 287 -10.48 12.08 2.97
CA ALA A 287 -11.15 13.32 3.34
C ALA A 287 -10.81 14.46 2.35
N MET A 288 -9.54 14.61 1.97
CA MET A 288 -9.11 15.62 1.00
C MET A 288 -9.69 15.34 -0.39
N GLY A 289 -9.66 14.08 -0.84
CA GLY A 289 -10.26 13.67 -2.11
C GLY A 289 -11.76 13.95 -2.19
N LEU A 290 -12.52 13.66 -1.13
CA LEU A 290 -13.95 13.96 -1.05
C LEU A 290 -14.23 15.47 -1.02
N ARG A 291 -13.39 16.26 -0.32
CA ARG A 291 -13.53 17.72 -0.32
C ARG A 291 -13.32 18.32 -1.71
N LEU A 292 -12.33 17.81 -2.45
CA LEU A 292 -12.11 18.20 -3.84
C LEU A 292 -13.30 17.78 -4.72
N TRP A 293 -13.78 16.55 -4.59
CA TRP A 293 -14.90 16.03 -5.39
C TRP A 293 -16.21 16.79 -5.14
N LEU A 294 -16.49 17.17 -3.89
CA LEU A 294 -17.68 17.96 -3.52
C LEU A 294 -17.50 19.47 -3.73
N SER A 295 -16.38 19.89 -4.34
CA SER A 295 -16.03 21.29 -4.59
C SER A 295 -16.06 22.17 -3.33
N LEU A 296 -15.68 21.59 -2.19
CA LEU A 296 -15.55 22.33 -0.93
C LEU A 296 -14.25 23.13 -0.89
N ASP A 297 -13.22 22.67 -1.58
CA ASP A 297 -11.93 23.36 -1.72
C ASP A 297 -11.84 24.04 -3.09
N LYS A 298 -11.95 25.37 -3.10
CA LYS A 298 -11.95 26.21 -4.32
C LYS A 298 -10.56 26.58 -4.85
N GLY A 299 -9.51 25.87 -4.43
CA GLY A 299 -8.11 26.21 -4.74
C GLY A 299 -7.75 26.24 -6.23
N GLY A 300 -8.63 25.77 -7.12
CA GLY A 300 -8.45 25.79 -8.57
C GLY A 300 -9.21 26.85 -9.36
N GLN A 301 -9.98 27.76 -8.72
CA GLN A 301 -10.72 28.81 -9.46
C GLN A 301 -9.91 30.09 -9.74
N ASN A 302 -8.72 30.25 -9.14
CA ASN A 302 -7.86 31.42 -9.32
C ASN A 302 -6.41 31.01 -9.66
N ALA A 303 -6.19 30.28 -10.75
CA ALA A 303 -4.87 30.04 -11.34
C ALA A 303 -4.93 30.05 -12.87
#